data_AF-A0A645CXU1-F1
#
_entry.id   AF-A0A645CXU1-F1
#
_cell.length_a   1.000
_cell.length_b   1.000
_cell.length_c   1.000
_cell.angle_alpha   90.00
_cell.angle_beta   90.00
_cell.angle_gamma   90.00
#
_symmetry.space_group_name_H-M   'P 1'
#
loop_
_entity.id
_entity.type
_entity.pdbx_description
1 polymer ?
#
loop_
_entity_poly.entity_id
_entity_poly.type
_entity_poly.pdbx_seq_one_letter_code
_entity_poly.pdbx_strand_id
1 'polypeptide(L)' 'MKKGGAMSQDRADWGFLYGEWSVGQTDFEKAFFVATEELKKRAEMVGADAVVGMHQDIDMDTNGFAYFYLQMYGTAVKFI' A
#
# COMPACT_ATOMS: atom_id res chain seq x y z
N MET A 1 -6.76 -10.68 -16.95
CA MET A 1 -5.44 -10.78 -16.30
C MET A 1 -5.33 -9.63 -15.31
N LYS A 2 -5.19 -9.89 -14.00
CA LYS A 2 -5.06 -8.85 -12.98
C LYS A 2 -3.63 -8.31 -13.05
N LYS A 3 -3.48 -7.00 -13.25
CA LYS A 3 -2.19 -6.30 -13.26
C LYS A 3 -1.63 -6.31 -11.83
N GLY A 4 -0.88 -7.35 -11.45
CA GLY A 4 -0.06 -7.31 -10.24
C GLY A 4 1.24 -6.61 -10.61
N GLY A 5 1.38 -5.34 -10.23
CA GLY A 5 2.67 -4.64 -10.34
C GLY A 5 3.71 -5.40 -9.53
N ALA A 6 4.85 -5.71 -10.14
CA ALA A 6 6.00 -6.45 -9.61
C ALA A 6 5.98 -6.72 -8.09
N MET A 7 5.20 -7.73 -7.66
CA MET A 7 5.20 -8.18 -6.28
C MET A 7 6.48 -8.98 -6.06
N SER A 8 7.22 -8.67 -5.00
CA SER A 8 8.37 -9.46 -4.56
C SER A 8 7.93 -10.91 -4.35
N GLN A 9 8.73 -11.89 -4.81
CA GLN A 9 8.42 -13.29 -4.56
C GLN A 9 8.44 -13.57 -3.05
N ASP A 10 7.35 -14.15 -2.54
CA ASP A 10 7.22 -14.61 -1.16
C ASP A 10 8.46 -15.43 -0.75
N ARG A 11 9.30 -14.87 0.13
CA ARG A 11 10.39 -15.61 0.77
C ARG A 11 9.85 -16.23 2.06
N ALA A 12 10.29 -17.45 2.36
CA ALA A 12 9.97 -18.09 3.63
C ALA A 12 10.50 -17.24 4.79
N ASP A 13 9.58 -16.74 5.62
CA ASP A 13 9.87 -15.98 6.83
C ASP A 13 10.24 -16.96 7.97
N TRP A 14 11.54 -17.01 8.30
CA TRP A 14 12.06 -17.80 9.42
C TRP A 14 11.99 -17.03 10.76
N GLY A 15 11.41 -15.83 10.79
CA GLY A 15 11.23 -15.00 11.99
C GLY A 15 10.40 -15.68 13.10
N PHE A 16 9.58 -16.67 12.74
CA PHE A 16 8.91 -17.57 13.70
C PHE A 16 9.90 -18.26 14.67
N LEU A 17 11.12 -18.59 14.25
CA LEU A 17 12.13 -19.23 15.10
C LEU A 17 12.69 -18.29 16.18
N TYR A 18 12.54 -16.98 16.03
CA TYR A 18 13.07 -15.96 16.93
C TYR A 18 11.98 -15.13 17.63
N GLY A 19 10.71 -15.50 17.51
CA GLY A 19 9.59 -14.82 18.17
C GLY A 19 9.12 -13.54 17.46
N GLU A 20 9.71 -13.18 16.32
CA GLU A 20 9.28 -12.07 15.48
C GLU A 20 8.56 -12.63 14.25
N TRP A 21 7.26 -12.93 14.40
CA TRP A 21 6.42 -13.19 13.23
C TRP A 21 6.09 -11.85 12.58
N SER A 22 6.81 -11.49 11.51
CA SER A 22 6.63 -10.22 10.80
C SER A 22 5.44 -10.28 9.83
N VAL A 23 4.23 -10.43 10.37
CA VAL A 23 2.95 -10.41 9.62
C VAL A 23 2.75 -9.18 8.74
N GLY A 24 3.40 -8.06 9.07
CA GLY A 24 3.20 -6.80 8.36
C GLY A 24 3.93 -6.67 7.02
N GLN A 25 4.92 -7.53 6.73
CA GLN A 25 5.77 -7.34 5.54
C GLN A 25 5.14 -7.89 4.25
N THR A 26 4.45 -9.04 4.31
CA THR A 26 3.99 -9.74 3.09
C THR A 26 2.80 -9.05 2.41
N ASP A 27 1.89 -8.42 3.17
CA ASP A 27 0.70 -7.78 2.60
C ASP A 27 0.86 -6.27 2.35
N PHE A 28 1.95 -5.65 2.78
CA PHE A 28 2.17 -4.22 2.60
C PHE A 28 2.24 -3.82 1.12
N GLU A 29 3.01 -4.55 0.29
CA GLU A 29 3.13 -4.27 -1.15
C GLU A 29 1.77 -4.32 -1.85
N LYS A 30 0.96 -5.30 -1.47
CA LYS A 30 -0.40 -5.47 -2.00
C LYS A 30 -1.31 -4.33 -1.57
N ALA A 31 -1.28 -3.94 -0.29
CA ALA A 31 -2.04 -2.81 0.21
C ALA A 31 -1.63 -1.49 -0.48
N PHE A 32 -0.33 -1.27 -0.65
CA PHE A 32 0.22 -0.11 -1.33
C PHE A 32 -0.24 -0.04 -2.79
N PHE A 33 -0.18 -1.16 -3.50
CA PHE A 33 -0.66 -1.26 -4.88
C PHE A 33 -2.14 -0.92 -4.98
N VAL A 34 -2.98 -1.52 -4.14
CA VAL A 34 -4.43 -1.26 -4.13
C VAL A 34 -4.73 0.21 -3.82
N ALA A 35 -4.11 0.78 -2.79
CA ALA A 35 -4.31 2.17 -2.41
C ALA A 35 -3.89 3.15 -3.53
N THR A 36 -2.79 2.86 -4.22
CA THR A 36 -2.30 3.66 -5.35
C THR A 36 -3.23 3.58 -6.57
N GLU A 37 -3.75 2.40 -6.90
CA GLU A 37 -4.71 2.25 -8.01
C GLU A 37 -6.04 2.95 -7.72
N GLU A 38 -6.53 2.92 -6.47
CA GLU A 38 -7.72 3.69 -6.07
C GLU A 38 -7.48 5.21 -6.16
N LEU A 39 -6.29 5.69 -5.79
CA LEU A 39 -5.91 7.09 -5.96
C LEU A 39 -5.89 7.53 -7.43
N LYS A 40 -5.37 6.68 -8.34
CA LYS A 40 -5.38 6.96 -9.79
C LYS A 40 -6.79 7.11 -10.33
N LYS A 41 -7.71 6.22 -9.94
CA LYS A 41 -9.13 6.31 -10.33
C LYS A 41 -9.75 7.63 -9.86
N ARG A 42 -9.45 8.05 -8.63
CA ARG A 42 -9.94 9.33 -8.08
C ARG A 42 -9.34 10.53 -8.81
N ALA A 43 -8.06 10.48 -9.17
CA ALA A 43 -7.41 11.52 -9.95
C ALA A 43 -8.02 11.65 -11.36
N GLU A 44 -8.31 10.52 -12.00
CA GLU A 44 -8.99 10.48 -13.31
C GLU A 44 -10.40 11.09 -13.22
N MET A 45 -11.17 10.79 -12.16
CA MET A 45 -12.51 11.36 -11.94
C MET A 45 -12.51 12.90 -11.84
N VAL A 46 -11.40 13.51 -11.39
CA VAL A 46 -11.25 14.97 -11.29
C VAL A 46 -10.49 15.58 -12.47
N GLY A 47 -10.15 14.78 -13.49
CA GLY A 47 -9.44 15.24 -14.69
C GLY A 47 -8.00 15.69 -14.44
N ALA A 48 -7.34 15.10 -13.44
CA ALA A 48 -5.93 15.33 -13.15
C ALA A 48 -5.03 14.44 -14.03
N ASP A 49 -3.86 14.96 -14.36
CA ASP A 49 -2.82 14.26 -15.12
C ASP A 49 -1.87 13.49 -14.20
N ALA A 50 -1.73 13.94 -12.95
CA ALA A 50 -0.86 13.33 -11.96
C ALA A 50 -1.37 13.53 -10.52
N VAL A 51 -0.87 12.70 -9.60
CA VAL A 51 -0.94 12.94 -8.16
C VAL A 51 0.48 13.16 -7.64
N VAL A 52 0.73 14.32 -7.02
CA VAL A 52 2.04 14.73 -6.51
C VAL A 52 2.02 14.87 -4.99
N GLY A 53 3.20 14.92 -4.37
CA GLY A 53 3.31 15.03 -2.91
C GLY A 53 2.66 13.84 -2.20
N MET A 54 2.92 12.64 -2.70
CA MET A 54 2.38 11.41 -2.14
C MET A 54 2.95 11.15 -0.74
N HIS A 55 2.07 10.86 0.20
CA HIS A 55 2.39 10.46 1.57
C HIS A 55 1.66 9.17 1.90
N GLN A 56 2.24 8.41 2.84
CA GLN A 56 1.67 7.19 3.38
C GLN A 56 1.54 7.33 4.90
N ASP A 57 0.43 6.84 5.43
CA ASP A 57 0.19 6.71 6.85
C ASP A 57 -0.15 5.26 7.19
N ILE A 58 0.47 4.74 8.26
CA ILE A 58 0.38 3.33 8.65
C ILE A 58 0.01 3.26 10.12
N ASP A 59 -1.22 2.85 10.39
CA ASP A 59 -1.68 2.57 11.74
C ASP A 59 -1.67 1.07 12.00
N MET A 60 -1.12 0.65 13.13
CA MET A 60 -1.12 -0.75 13.56
C MET A 60 -2.25 -0.97 14.56
N ASP A 61 -3.11 -1.97 14.32
CA ASP A 61 -4.11 -2.38 15.31
C ASP A 61 -3.43 -3.25 16.39
N THR A 62 -3.46 -2.76 17.63
CA THR A 62 -2.78 -3.39 18.78
C THR A 62 -3.69 -4.30 19.60
N ASN A 63 -4.99 -4.43 19.27
CA ASN A 63 -5.95 -5.16 20.11
C ASN A 63 -6.04 -6.67 19.84
N GLY A 64 -5.28 -7.19 18.87
CA GLY A 64 -5.23 -8.61 18.57
C GLY A 64 -4.56 -8.85 17.24
N PHE A 65 -3.26 -9.19 17.29
CA PHE A 65 -2.37 -9.60 16.19
C PHE A 65 -2.87 -9.40 14.75
N ALA A 66 -2.10 -8.56 14.03
CA ALA A 66 -1.74 -8.70 12.60
C ALA A 66 -2.51 -7.91 11.53
N TYR A 67 -3.18 -6.81 11.85
CA TYR A 67 -3.75 -5.92 10.83
C TYR A 67 -3.14 -4.51 10.90
N PHE A 68 -2.94 -3.92 9.74
CA PHE A 68 -2.53 -2.53 9.59
C PHE A 68 -3.52 -1.80 8.68
N TYR A 69 -3.71 -0.53 8.96
CA TYR A 69 -4.40 0.38 8.05
C TYR A 69 -3.35 1.13 7.26
N LEU A 70 -3.45 1.07 5.93
CA LEU A 70 -2.62 1.87 5.03
C LEU A 70 -3.48 2.92 4.36
N GLN A 71 -3.15 4.18 4.62
CA GLN A 71 -3.73 5.33 3.94
C GLN A 71 -2.69 5.99 3.06
N MET A 72 -2.99 6.12 1.76
CA MET A 72 -2.21 6.90 0.82
C MET A 72 -2.95 8.19 0.49
N TYR A 73 -2.25 9.32 0.39
CA TYR A 73 -2.83 10.59 -0.02
C TYR A 73 -1.81 11.47 -0.75
N GLY A 74 -2.31 12.46 -1.48
CA GLY A 74 -1.50 13.40 -2.25
C GLY A 74 -2.36 14.46 -2.92
N THR A 75 -1.75 15.30 -3.75
CA THR A 75 -2.42 16.40 -4.47
C THR A 75 -2.60 16.04 -5.93
N ALA A 76 -3.85 15.97 -6.39
CA ALA A 76 -4.17 15.83 -7.81
C ALA A 76 -3.85 17.13 -8.56
N VAL A 77 -3.10 17.05 -9.66
CA VAL A 77 -2.64 18.20 -10.45
C VAL A 77 -2.90 17.99 -11.93
N LYS A 78 -3.08 19.09 -12.66
CA LYS A 78 -3.21 19.13 -14.12
C LYS A 78 -2.03 19.90 -14.70
N PHE A 79 -1.42 19.37 -15.75
CA PHE A 79 -0.35 20.07 -16.46
C PHE A 79 -0.97 21.15 -17.37
N ILE A 80 -0.37 22.34 -17.36
CA ILE A 80 -0.76 23.49 -18.18
C ILE A 80 0.33 23.71 -19.22
#